data_AF-A0A6N7FC45-F1
#
_entry.id   AF-A0A6N7FC45-F1
#
_cell.length_a   1.000
_cell.length_b   1.000
_cell.length_c   1.000
_cell.angle_alpha   90.00
_cell.angle_beta   90.00
_cell.angle_gamma   90.00
#
_symmetry.space_group_name_H-M   'P 1'
#
loop_
_entity.id
_entity.type
_entity.pdbx_description
1 polymer ?
#
loop_
_entity_poly.entity_id
_entity_poly.type
_entity_poly.pdbx_seq_one_letter_code
_entity_poly.pdbx_strand_id
1 'polypeptide(L)' 'MDTEDEGRTARIMAAAAKQAGIGIPDACRRAVMQHYEILEGHAARVMAAELGDEDEPAPVFRP' A
#
# COMPACT_ATOMS: atom_id res chain seq x y z
N MET A 1 7.72 -12.83 -13.62
CA MET A 1 7.08 -11.58 -13.15
C MET A 1 6.85 -10.75 -14.39
N ASP A 2 5.60 -10.43 -14.71
CA ASP A 2 5.30 -9.66 -15.92
C ASP A 2 5.81 -8.24 -15.74
N THR A 3 6.63 -7.80 -16.69
CA THR A 3 7.19 -6.44 -16.74
C THR A 3 6.13 -5.33 -16.73
N GLU A 4 4.87 -5.66 -17.07
CA GLU A 4 3.73 -4.77 -16.98
C GLU A 4 3.32 -4.44 -15.54
N ASP A 5 3.48 -5.39 -14.62
CA ASP A 5 3.03 -5.25 -13.23
C ASP A 5 4.01 -4.37 -12.41
N GLU A 6 5.31 -4.54 -12.64
CA GLU A 6 6.36 -3.64 -12.11
C GLU A 6 6.12 -2.18 -12.53
N GLY A 7 5.71 -1.96 -13.79
CA GLY A 7 5.42 -0.64 -14.33
C GLY A 7 4.17 0.00 -13.74
N ARG A 8 3.18 -0.78 -13.30
CA ARG A 8 1.98 -0.27 -12.61
C ARG A 8 2.34 0.19 -11.19
N THR A 9 3.00 -0.65 -10.42
CA THR A 9 3.35 -0.37 -9.02
C THR A 9 4.24 0.86 -8.90
N ALA A 10 5.23 1.00 -9.80
CA ALA A 10 6.13 2.14 -9.79
C ALA A 10 5.38 3.47 -10.04
N ARG A 11 4.35 3.46 -10.90
CA ARG A 11 3.51 4.63 -11.17
C ARG A 11 2.64 5.01 -9.97
N ILE A 12 2.04 4.02 -9.30
CA ILE A 12 1.23 4.24 -8.10
C ILE A 12 2.10 4.85 -6.98
N MET A 13 3.27 4.27 -6.73
CA MET A 13 4.18 4.77 -5.69
C MET A 13 4.70 6.17 -6.00
N ALA A 14 5.04 6.48 -7.25
CA ALA A 14 5.47 7.82 -7.63
C ALA A 14 4.34 8.85 -7.45
N ALA A 15 3.09 8.50 -7.79
CA ALA A 15 1.93 9.38 -7.60
C ALA A 15 1.63 9.61 -6.11
N ALA A 16 1.63 8.54 -5.29
CA ALA A 16 1.39 8.63 -3.86
C ALA A 16 2.48 9.45 -3.14
N ALA A 17 3.75 9.23 -3.47
CA ALA A 17 4.87 9.99 -2.92
C ALA A 17 4.74 11.48 -3.27
N LYS A 18 4.40 11.80 -4.52
CA LYS A 18 4.13 13.18 -4.95
C LYS A 18 2.97 13.81 -4.18
N GLN A 19 1.86 13.10 -4.02
CA GLN A 19 0.69 13.60 -3.29
C GLN A 19 0.99 13.86 -1.80
N ALA A 20 1.80 12.99 -1.18
CA ALA A 20 2.23 13.14 0.21
C ALA A 20 3.37 14.17 0.39
N GLY A 21 3.93 14.71 -0.70
CA GLY A 21 5.09 15.60 -0.64
C GLY A 21 6.39 14.90 -0.21
N ILE A 22 6.47 13.57 -0.37
CA ILE A 22 7.62 12.76 0.03
C ILE A 22 8.52 12.55 -1.19
N GLY A 23 9.76 13.01 -1.10
CA GLY A 23 10.80 12.65 -2.06
C GLY A 23 11.34 11.25 -1.77
N ILE A 24 11.27 10.33 -2.74
CA ILE A 24 11.89 9.01 -2.63
C ILE A 24 13.27 9.06 -3.32
N PRO A 25 14.39 8.97 -2.58
CA PRO A 25 15.71 8.89 -3.18
C PRO A 25 15.82 7.65 -4.07
N ASP A 26 16.56 7.76 -5.18
CA ASP A 26 16.72 6.64 -6.12
C ASP A 26 17.31 5.38 -5.45
N ALA A 27 18.24 5.56 -4.52
CA ALA A 27 18.82 4.48 -3.71
C ALA A 27 17.78 3.72 -2.86
N CYS A 28 16.66 4.37 -2.50
CA CYS A 28 15.59 3.79 -1.69
C CYS A 28 14.49 3.12 -2.53
N ARG A 29 14.39 3.44 -3.84
CA ARG A 29 13.26 2.99 -4.69
C ARG A 29 13.04 1.49 -4.64
N ARG A 30 14.10 0.69 -4.81
CA ARG A 30 13.99 -0.77 -4.79
C ARG A 30 13.39 -1.30 -3.49
N ALA A 31 13.86 -0.79 -2.34
CA ALA A 31 13.35 -1.21 -1.04
C ALA A 31 11.89 -0.80 -0.83
N VAL A 32 11.54 0.42 -1.24
CA VAL A 32 10.14 0.91 -1.18
C VAL A 32 9.21 0.01 -1.99
N MET A 33 9.62 -0.36 -3.21
CA MET A 33 8.84 -1.25 -4.07
C MET A 33 8.65 -2.64 -3.45
N GLN A 34 9.73 -3.24 -2.92
CA GLN A 34 9.66 -4.53 -2.23
C GLN A 34 8.69 -4.49 -1.02
N HIS A 35 8.73 -3.42 -0.23
CA HIS A 35 7.82 -3.27 0.91
C HIS A 35 6.37 -3.06 0.48
N TYR A 36 6.14 -2.39 -0.64
CA TYR A 36 4.80 -2.23 -1.20
C TYR A 36 4.20 -3.57 -1.64
N GLU A 37 4.96 -4.42 -2.32
CA GLU A 37 4.50 -5.76 -2.74
C GLU A 37 4.09 -6.62 -1.52
N ILE A 38 4.88 -6.57 -0.45
CA ILE A 38 4.55 -7.25 0.80
C ILE A 38 3.25 -6.69 1.39
N LEU A 39 3.08 -5.36 1.37
CA LEU A 39 1.89 -4.69 1.86
C LEU A 39 0.64 -5.07 1.04
N GLU A 40 0.75 -5.17 -0.29
CA GLU A 40 -0.38 -5.62 -1.14
C GLU A 40 -0.86 -7.01 -0.74
N GLY A 41 0.07 -7.93 -0.46
CA GLY A 41 -0.28 -9.27 0.04
C GLY A 41 -1.02 -9.24 1.39
N HIS A 42 -0.62 -8.35 2.30
CA HIS A 42 -1.33 -8.16 3.57
C HIS A 42 -2.70 -7.51 3.38
N ALA A 43 -2.79 -6.49 2.52
CA ALA A 43 -4.04 -5.81 2.21
C ALA A 43 -5.05 -6.78 1.59
N ALA A 44 -4.62 -7.64 0.65
CA ALA A 44 -5.48 -8.65 0.04
C ALA A 44 -6.08 -9.61 1.10
N ARG A 45 -5.30 -10.00 2.12
CA ARG A 45 -5.79 -10.85 3.22
C ARG A 45 -6.82 -10.14 4.09
N VAL A 46 -6.59 -8.86 4.41
CA VAL A 46 -7.53 -8.06 5.20
C VAL A 46 -8.83 -7.84 4.42
N MET A 47 -8.73 -7.50 3.13
CA MET A 47 -9.90 -7.27 2.27
C MET A 47 -10.70 -8.54 1.96
N ALA A 48 -10.10 -9.71 2.14
CA ALA A 48 -10.81 -10.99 2.03
C ALA A 48 -11.59 -11.37 3.31
N ALA A 49 -11.49 -10.59 4.39
CA ALA A 49 -12.29 -10.81 5.58
C ALA A 49 -13.77 -10.53 5.28
N GLU A 50 -14.64 -11.45 5.67
CA GLU A 50 -16.09 -11.22 5.61
C GLU A 50 -16.48 -10.27 6.75
N LEU A 51 -17.08 -9.14 6.40
CA LEU A 51 -17.64 -8.18 7.33
C LEU A 51 -19.17 -8.24 7.26
N GLY A 52 -19.82 -8.34 8.41
CA GLY A 52 -21.25 -8.19 8.58
C GLY A 52 -21.66 -6.74 8.85
N ASP A 53 -22.96 -6.46 8.75
CA ASP A 53 -23.52 -5.12 8.98
C ASP A 53 -23.29 -4.60 10.42
N GLU A 54 -23.05 -5.50 11.36
CA GLU A 54 -22.78 -5.20 12.78
C GLU A 54 -21.29 -5.04 13.11
N ASP A 55 -20.38 -5.24 12.14
CA ASP A 55 -18.95 -5.07 12.36
C ASP A 55 -18.59 -3.58 12.43
N GLU A 56 -18.30 -3.10 13.64
CA GLU A 56 -17.90 -1.73 13.88
C GLU A 56 -16.36 -1.55 13.77
N PRO A 57 -15.89 -0.36 13.37
CA PRO A 57 -14.47 -0.04 13.44
C PRO A 57 -13.91 -0.26 14.85
N ALA A 58 -12.70 -0.80 14.94
CA ALA A 58 -12.02 -0.96 16.22
C ALA A 58 -11.98 0.39 16.98
N PRO A 59 -12.19 0.39 18.31
CA PRO A 59 -12.31 1.61 19.08
C PRO A 59 -11.04 2.47 18.95
N VAL A 60 -11.22 3.69 18.44
CA VAL A 60 -10.15 4.69 18.38
C VAL A 60 -10.28 5.59 19.60
N PHE A 61 -9.23 5.67 20.42
CA PHE A 61 -9.21 6.58 21.56
C PHE A 61 -9.49 8.02 21.11
N ARG A 62 -10.44 8.70 21.76
CA ARG A 62 -10.70 10.13 21.61
C ARG A 62 -10.53 10.81 22.99
N PRO A 63 -9.62 11.78 23.13
CA PRO A 63 -9.40 12.52 24.38
C PRO A 63 -10.58 13.43 24.74
#